data_AF-A0A524AS02-F1
#
_entry.id   AF-A0A524AS02-F1
#
_cell.length_a   1.000
_cell.length_b   1.000
_cell.length_c   1.000
_cell.angle_alpha   90.00
_cell.angle_beta   90.00
_cell.angle_gamma   90.00
#
_symmetry.space_group_name_H-M   'P 1'
#
loop_
_entity.id
_entity.type
_entity.pdbx_description
1 polymer ?
#
loop_
_entity_poly.entity_id
_entity_poly.type
_entity_poly.pdbx_seq_one_letter_code
_entity_poly.pdbx_strand_id
1 'polypeptide(L)' 'MTREVTRLTEQKTRLQTQLAEFEQQYDLASDEFYTRFERGELGDATDFVEWSATYEMIQNLEERLAVLSGEKADEQ' A
#
# COMPACT_ATOMS: atom_id res chain seq x y z
N MET A 1 21.26 2.09 8.05
CA MET A 1 19.84 1.87 8.41
C MET A 1 18.94 3.06 8.09
N THR A 2 19.26 4.31 8.48
CA THR A 2 18.29 5.43 8.33
C THR A 2 17.93 5.80 6.89
N ARG A 3 18.88 5.75 5.94
CA ARG A 3 18.63 6.14 4.53
C ARG A 3 17.63 5.23 3.81
N GLU A 4 17.60 3.95 4.17
CA GLU A 4 16.73 2.97 3.53
C GLU A 4 15.28 3.14 4.01
N VAL A 5 15.09 3.30 5.32
CA VAL A 5 13.80 3.63 5.92
C VAL A 5 13.23 4.92 5.31
N THR A 6 14.04 5.98 5.19
CA THR A 6 13.58 7.23 4.55
C THR A 6 13.09 7.00 3.13
N ARG A 7 13.87 6.29 2.29
CA ARG A 7 13.49 6.01 0.90
C ARG A 7 12.20 5.19 0.80
N LEU A 8 12.04 4.18 1.65
CA LEU A 8 10.84 3.35 1.68
C LEU A 8 9.61 4.16 2.12
N THR A 9 9.75 5.02 3.12
CA THR A 9 8.70 5.92 3.57
C THR A 9 8.31 6.93 2.49
N GLU A 10 9.27 7.53 1.79
CA GLU A 10 8.97 8.46 0.68
C GLU A 10 8.21 7.76 -0.45
N GLN A 11 8.61 6.53 -0.80
CA GLN A 11 7.89 5.72 -1.79
C GLN A 11 6.47 5.39 -1.33
N LYS A 12 6.31 5.00 -0.05
CA LYS A 12 5.00 4.74 0.55
C LYS A 12 4.10 5.97 0.45
N THR A 13 4.58 7.15 0.87
CA THR A 13 3.80 8.39 0.82
C THR A 13 3.32 8.70 -0.59
N ARG A 14 4.18 8.52 -1.61
CA ARG A 14 3.80 8.72 -3.01
C ARG A 14 2.70 7.75 -3.48
N LEU A 15 2.77 6.49 -3.06
CA LEU A 15 1.73 5.51 -3.37
C LEU A 15 0.43 5.83 -2.62
N GLN A 16 0.50 6.27 -1.38
CA GLN A 16 -0.68 6.70 -0.61
C GLN A 16 -1.37 7.91 -1.23
N THR A 17 -0.63 8.86 -1.81
CA THR A 17 -1.24 9.96 -2.58
C THR A 17 -2.00 9.43 -3.79
N GLN A 18 -1.41 8.53 -4.58
CA GLN A 18 -2.08 7.92 -5.73
C GLN A 18 -3.32 7.12 -5.29
N LEU A 19 -3.22 6.40 -4.18
CA LEU A 19 -4.33 5.68 -3.58
C LEU A 19 -5.50 6.62 -3.23
N ALA A 20 -5.20 7.77 -2.61
CA ALA A 20 -6.19 8.77 -2.25
C ALA A 20 -6.85 9.46 -3.46
N GLU A 21 -6.18 9.48 -4.62
CA GLU A 21 -6.79 9.94 -5.87
C GLU A 21 -7.86 8.95 -6.35
N PHE A 22 -7.58 7.64 -6.29
CA PHE A 22 -8.58 6.61 -6.58
C PHE A 22 -9.74 6.64 -5.58
N GLU A 23 -9.46 6.80 -4.28
CA GLU A 23 -10.51 6.88 -3.24
C GLU A 23 -11.47 8.04 -3.50
N GLN A 24 -10.96 9.21 -3.90
CA GLN A 24 -11.79 10.34 -4.27
C GLN A 24 -12.50 10.15 -5.61
N GLN A 25 -11.84 9.53 -6.60
CA GLN A 25 -12.43 9.28 -7.91
C GLN A 25 -13.63 8.33 -7.83
N TYR A 26 -13.55 7.32 -6.96
CA TYR A 26 -14.57 6.29 -6.82
C TYR A 26 -15.47 6.47 -5.57
N ASP A 27 -15.22 7.49 -4.75
CA ASP A 27 -15.86 7.74 -3.44
C ASP A 27 -15.89 6.46 -2.58
N LEU A 28 -14.79 5.71 -2.60
CA LEU A 28 -14.69 4.38 -2.03
C LEU A 28 -13.35 4.23 -1.31
N ALA A 29 -13.39 3.82 -0.04
CA ALA A 29 -12.17 3.57 0.73
C ALA A 29 -11.39 2.38 0.15
N SER A 30 -10.07 2.49 0.11
CA SER A 30 -9.20 1.47 -0.50
C SER A 30 -9.29 0.11 0.19
N ASP A 31 -9.53 0.09 1.50
CA ASP A 31 -9.76 -1.13 2.29
C ASP A 31 -11.04 -1.86 1.83
N GLU A 32 -12.11 -1.10 1.61
CA GLU A 32 -13.39 -1.63 1.14
C GLU A 32 -13.29 -2.05 -0.34
N PHE A 33 -12.61 -1.24 -1.16
CA PHE A 33 -12.28 -1.58 -2.54
C PHE A 33 -11.50 -2.89 -2.63
N TYR A 34 -10.42 -3.04 -1.86
CA TYR A 34 -9.57 -4.22 -1.88
C TYR A 34 -10.36 -5.47 -1.48
N THR A 35 -11.16 -5.38 -0.41
CA THR A 35 -12.07 -6.47 0.01
C THR A 35 -13.02 -6.90 -1.11
N ARG A 36 -13.64 -5.95 -1.82
CA ARG A 36 -14.53 -6.27 -2.96
C ARG A 36 -13.77 -6.84 -4.16
N PHE A 37 -12.53 -6.39 -4.38
CA PHE A 37 -11.70 -6.82 -5.49
C PHE A 37 -11.25 -8.26 -5.30
N GLU A 38 -10.79 -8.61 -4.09
CA GLU A 38 -10.43 -9.98 -3.72
C GLU A 38 -11.63 -10.94 -3.79
N ARG A 39 -12.84 -10.45 -3.53
CA ARG A 39 -14.09 -11.22 -3.66
C ARG A 39 -14.54 -11.40 -5.11
N GLY A 40 -13.88 -10.75 -6.07
CA GLY A 40 -14.26 -10.75 -7.48
C GLY A 40 -15.56 -9.99 -7.75
N GLU A 41 -15.94 -9.08 -6.84
CA GLU A 41 -17.12 -8.22 -7.00
C GLU A 41 -16.83 -7.01 -7.90
N LEU A 42 -15.55 -6.67 -8.05
CA LEU A 42 -15.07 -5.63 -8.96
C LEU A 42 -14.60 -6.27 -10.26
N GLY A 43 -14.96 -5.66 -11.39
CA GLY A 43 -14.57 -6.16 -12.70
C GLY A 43 -13.09 -5.96 -13.00
N ASP A 44 -12.68 -6.37 -14.21
CA ASP A 44 -11.29 -6.30 -14.67
C ASP A 44 -10.90 -4.91 -15.22
N ALA A 45 -11.49 -3.84 -14.68
CA ALA A 45 -11.15 -2.49 -15.14
C ALA A 45 -9.68 -2.21 -14.84
N THR A 46 -8.96 -1.61 -15.80
CA THR A 46 -7.55 -1.27 -15.64
C THR A 46 -7.32 -0.44 -14.38
N ASP A 47 -8.19 0.54 -14.10
CA ASP A 47 -8.15 1.34 -12.87
C ASP A 47 -8.21 0.49 -11.60
N PHE A 48 -9.02 -0.58 -11.57
CA PHE A 48 -9.13 -1.45 -10.40
C PHE A 48 -7.89 -2.34 -10.23
N VAL A 49 -7.29 -2.79 -11.33
CA VAL A 49 -6.01 -3.52 -11.30
C VAL A 49 -4.88 -2.60 -10.83
N GLU A 50 -4.84 -1.35 -11.30
CA GLU A 50 -3.85 -0.36 -10.86
C GLU A 50 -4.04 0.03 -9.39
N TRP A 51 -5.28 0.20 -8.95
CA TRP A 51 -5.59 0.55 -7.56
C TRP A 51 -5.23 -0.59 -6.59
N SER A 52 -5.61 -1.83 -6.91
CA SER A 52 -5.25 -3.01 -6.09
C SER A 52 -3.73 -3.20 -6.01
N ALA A 53 -3.02 -3.11 -7.15
CA ALA A 53 -1.57 -3.18 -7.16
C ALA A 53 -0.92 -2.07 -6.31
N THR A 54 -1.45 -0.85 -6.35
CA THR A 54 -0.97 0.28 -5.53
C THR A 54 -1.16 0.00 -4.04
N TYR A 55 -2.32 -0.52 -3.65
CA TYR A 55 -2.63 -0.89 -2.27
C TYR A 55 -1.69 -1.99 -1.75
N GLU A 56 -1.51 -3.08 -2.51
CA GLU A 56 -0.59 -4.17 -2.15
C GLU A 56 0.85 -3.69 -2.00
N MET A 57 1.29 -2.78 -2.88
CA MET A 57 2.63 -2.23 -2.84
C MET A 57 2.86 -1.39 -1.57
N ILE A 58 1.86 -0.64 -1.11
CA ILE A 58 1.91 0.07 0.18
C ILE A 58 2.04 -0.93 1.32
N GLN A 59 1.20 -1.97 1.36
CA GLN A 59 1.23 -3.00 2.42
C GLN A 59 2.61 -3.66 2.49
N ASN A 60 3.19 -4.04 1.35
CA ASN A 60 4.53 -4.64 1.33
C ASN A 60 5.62 -3.68 1.83
N LEU A 61 5.52 -2.39 1.51
CA LEU A 61 6.43 -1.37 2.03
C LEU A 61 6.29 -1.19 3.54
N GLU A 62 5.06 -1.24 4.07
CA GLU A 62 4.81 -1.19 5.51
C GLU A 62 5.41 -2.38 6.24
N GLU A 63 5.24 -3.60 5.73
CA GLU A 63 5.85 -4.80 6.29
C GLU A 63 7.38 -4.68 6.31
N ARG A 64 7.99 -4.26 5.19
CA ARG A 64 9.44 -4.04 5.11
C ARG A 64 9.93 -2.99 6.09
N LEU A 65 9.20 -1.87 6.21
CA LEU A 65 9.51 -0.80 7.16
C LEU A 65 9.39 -1.28 8.61
N ALA A 66 8.39 -2.12 8.91
CA ALA A 66 8.19 -2.70 10.23
C ALA A 66 9.34 -3.65 10.60
N VAL A 67 9.77 -4.51 9.67
CA VAL A 67 10.95 -5.38 9.86
C VAL A 67 12.20 -4.55 10.09
N LEU A 68 12.49 -3.57 9.23
CA LEU A 68 13.68 -2.72 9.35
C LEU A 68 13.70 -1.85 10.62
N SER A 69 12.52 -1.50 11.14
CA SER A 69 12.36 -0.74 12.39
C SER A 69 12.36 -1.66 13.63
N GLY A 70 11.96 -2.92 13.46
CA GLY A 70 11.81 -3.93 14.51
C GLY A 70 13.03 -4.86 14.69
N GLU A 71 13.96 -4.93 13.73
CA GLU A 71 15.22 -5.71 13.78
C GLU A 71 16.28 -5.07 14.71
N LYS A 72 15.82 -4.51 15.83
CA LYS A 72 16.63 -4.09 16.98
C LYS A 72 16.33 -4.94 18.23
N ALA A 73 15.53 -5.99 18.11
CA ALA A 73 15.06 -6.78 19.26
C ALA A 73 15.64 -8.19 19.38
N ASP A 74 16.25 -8.76 18.34
CA ASP A 74 16.77 -10.14 18.37
C ASP A 74 18.28 -10.19 18.07
N GLU A 75 19.07 -9.64 19.00
CA GLU A 75 20.47 -10.03 19.16
C GLU A 75 20.88 -9.76 20.63
N GLN A 76 20.56 -10.72 21.51
CA GLN A 76 21.11 -10.84 22.87
C GLN A 76 21.44 -12.31 23.16
#